data_AF-A0AA38ZEI3-F1
#
_entry.id   AF-A0AA38ZEI3-F1
#
_cell.length_a   1.000
_cell.length_b   1.000
_cell.length_c   1.000
_cell.angle_alpha   90.00
_cell.angle_beta   90.00
_cell.angle_gamma   90.00
#
_symmetry.space_group_name_H-M   'P 1'
#
loop_
_entity.id
_entity.type
_entity.pdbx_description
1 polymer ?
#
loop_
_entity_poly.entity_id
_entity_poly.type
_entity_poly.pdbx_seq_one_letter_code
_entity_poly.pdbx_strand_id
1 'polypeptide(L)'
;MALELVGGAFLSASLQVLFDRLASLEVLNFIRGQKLSDSLLSKLKIKLLIVDAVLNHAEMKHFTDPAVQEWLLHVKGTLYDAEDLLDEIATEALRCKMEADDHSQTGSDQVWNSISTWVKAPFANYQSSIESRVKEMIGKLEDLAEAIDKLGLKPGDGEKLPPRSPSTSLVDESCVFGRNEIKEEMIKRLLSDNVSTNKIDVISIIGMGGAGKTTLPQLLYNDGRVKERFDLKA
;
A
#
# COMPACT_ATOMS: atom_id res chain seq x y z
N MET A 1 7.51 -21.18 0.53
CA MET A 1 7.81 -19.75 0.40
C MET A 1 6.49 -19.05 0.22
N ALA A 2 6.00 -18.38 1.26
CA ALA A 2 4.75 -17.64 1.20
C ALA A 2 5.03 -16.29 0.54
N LEU A 3 4.55 -16.08 -0.68
CA LEU A 3 4.52 -14.75 -1.28
C LEU A 3 3.55 -13.93 -0.44
N GLU A 4 4.05 -12.95 0.32
CA GLU A 4 3.20 -12.07 1.12
C GLU A 4 2.22 -11.34 0.21
N LEU A 5 0.95 -11.58 0.52
CA LEU A 5 -0.26 -11.11 -0.12
C LEU A 5 -0.56 -9.68 0.36
N VAL A 6 0.26 -8.72 -0.06
CA VAL A 6 0.04 -7.28 0.18
C VAL A 6 0.43 -6.53 -1.10
N GLY A 7 -0.27 -6.79 -2.19
CA GLY A 7 0.04 -6.20 -3.50
C GLY A 7 -0.69 -4.88 -3.73
N GLY A 8 -2.02 -4.89 -3.73
CA GLY A 8 -2.83 -3.74 -4.13
C GLY A 8 -2.84 -2.61 -3.09
N ALA A 9 -3.04 -2.92 -1.81
CA ALA A 9 -2.95 -1.92 -0.73
C ALA A 9 -1.56 -1.27 -0.68
N PHE A 10 -0.51 -2.03 -0.99
CA PHE A 10 0.86 -1.53 -1.07
C PHE A 10 1.06 -0.63 -2.29
N LEU A 11 0.64 -1.05 -3.49
CA LEU A 11 0.80 -0.25 -4.71
C LEU A 11 -0.04 1.04 -4.67
N SER A 12 -1.25 0.99 -4.11
CA SER A 12 -2.07 2.18 -3.92
C SER A 12 -1.44 3.15 -2.91
N ALA A 13 -0.83 2.64 -1.82
CA ALA A 13 -0.06 3.48 -0.90
C ALA A 13 1.17 4.12 -1.57
N SER A 14 1.91 3.36 -2.38
CA SER A 14 3.02 3.87 -3.21
C SER A 14 2.57 4.99 -4.16
N LEU A 15 1.44 4.79 -4.86
CA LEU A 15 0.84 5.81 -5.72
C LEU A 15 0.47 7.07 -4.95
N GLN A 16 -0.05 6.93 -3.73
CA GLN A 16 -0.33 8.09 -2.88
C GLN A 16 0.94 8.87 -2.55
N VAL A 17 2.04 8.19 -2.22
CA VAL A 17 3.34 8.84 -2.00
C VAL A 17 3.78 9.60 -3.25
N LEU A 18 3.66 8.99 -4.44
CA LEU A 18 3.96 9.65 -5.71
C LEU A 18 3.08 10.88 -5.96
N PHE A 19 1.78 10.81 -5.68
CA PHE A 19 0.87 11.95 -5.82
C PHE A 19 1.21 13.09 -4.87
N ASP A 20 1.55 12.77 -3.62
CA ASP A 20 1.97 13.76 -2.63
C ASP A 20 3.29 14.41 -3.04
N ARG A 21 4.24 13.63 -3.58
CA ARG A 21 5.51 14.15 -4.14
C ARG A 21 5.29 15.03 -5.36
N LEU A 22 4.41 14.64 -6.29
CA LEU A 22 4.06 15.47 -7.45
C LEU A 22 3.31 16.75 -7.07
N ALA A 23 2.67 16.77 -5.89
CA ALA A 23 2.00 17.95 -5.34
C ALA A 23 2.90 18.81 -4.43
N SER A 24 4.10 18.34 -4.08
CA SER A 24 5.04 19.08 -3.23
C SER A 24 5.49 20.38 -3.90
N LEU A 25 5.50 21.45 -3.10
CA LEU A 25 5.91 22.78 -3.55
C LEU A 25 7.38 22.79 -3.97
N GLU A 26 8.23 22.05 -3.27
CA GLU A 26 9.65 21.89 -3.57
C GLU A 26 9.85 21.29 -4.96
N VAL A 27 9.17 20.17 -5.24
CA VAL A 27 9.24 19.47 -6.52
C VAL A 27 8.68 20.35 -7.65
N LEU A 28 7.51 20.96 -7.45
CA LEU A 28 6.89 21.83 -8.46
C LEU A 28 7.75 23.06 -8.78
N ASN A 29 8.31 23.72 -7.77
CA ASN A 29 9.17 24.88 -7.98
C ASN A 29 10.47 24.49 -8.68
N PHE A 30 11.10 23.40 -8.24
CA PHE A 30 12.32 22.88 -8.85
C PHE A 30 12.13 22.59 -10.33
N ILE A 31 11.08 21.84 -10.67
CA ILE A 31 10.74 21.49 -12.05
C ILE A 31 10.45 22.75 -12.88
N ARG A 32 9.71 23.71 -12.33
CA ARG A 32 9.34 24.96 -13.03
C ARG A 32 10.55 25.80 -13.41
N GLY A 33 11.52 26.02 -12.51
CA GLY A 33 12.70 26.81 -12.89
C GLY A 33 13.79 26.00 -13.61
N GLN A 34 13.72 24.67 -13.58
CA GLN A 34 14.39 23.80 -14.55
C GLN A 34 13.71 23.79 -15.92
N LYS A 35 12.69 24.62 -16.17
CA LYS A 35 11.96 24.73 -17.45
C LYS A 35 11.40 23.41 -17.98
N LEU A 36 11.23 22.40 -17.13
CA LEU A 36 10.47 21.21 -17.46
C LEU A 36 9.02 21.64 -17.67
N SER A 37 8.39 21.12 -18.72
CA SER A 37 7.05 21.57 -19.06
C SER A 37 6.03 21.06 -18.04
N ASP A 38 5.16 21.95 -17.55
CA ASP A 38 4.01 21.59 -16.70
C ASP A 38 3.14 20.50 -17.36
N SER A 39 3.16 20.43 -18.69
CA SER A 39 2.49 19.39 -19.48
C SER A 39 3.09 17.98 -19.26
N LEU A 40 4.39 17.83 -19.05
CA LEU A 40 5.03 16.53 -18.78
C LEU A 40 4.60 16.00 -17.42
N LEU A 41 4.64 16.84 -16.39
CA LEU A 41 4.17 16.45 -15.06
C LEU A 41 2.68 16.11 -15.05
N SER A 42 1.88 16.92 -15.74
CA SER A 42 0.44 16.66 -15.88
C SER A 42 0.20 15.32 -16.57
N LYS A 43 0.98 15.00 -17.61
CA LYS A 43 0.90 13.72 -18.31
C LYS A 43 1.30 12.55 -17.41
N LEU A 44 2.39 12.68 -16.64
CA LEU A 44 2.82 11.68 -15.66
C LEU A 44 1.72 11.40 -14.63
N LYS A 45 1.16 12.47 -14.03
CA LYS A 45 0.07 12.36 -13.05
C LYS A 45 -1.16 11.66 -13.63
N ILE A 46 -1.57 12.03 -14.85
CA ILE A 46 -2.72 11.40 -15.53
C ILE A 46 -2.46 9.90 -15.74
N LYS A 47 -1.25 9.51 -16.13
CA LYS A 47 -0.92 8.11 -16.37
C LYS A 47 -0.90 7.27 -15.09
N LEU A 48 -0.35 7.82 -14.00
CA LEU A 48 -0.42 7.20 -12.68
C LEU A 48 -1.88 7.01 -12.23
N LEU A 49 -2.75 8.00 -12.45
CA LEU A 49 -4.19 7.89 -12.13
C LEU A 49 -4.91 6.81 -12.95
N ILE A 50 -4.56 6.63 -14.22
CA ILE A 50 -5.14 5.58 -15.07
C ILE A 50 -4.77 4.19 -14.53
N VAL A 51 -3.51 4.01 -14.12
CA VAL A 51 -3.05 2.74 -13.53
C VAL A 51 -3.71 2.50 -12.17
N ASP A 52 -3.76 3.51 -11.30
CA ASP A 52 -4.39 3.44 -9.97
C ASP A 52 -5.84 2.98 -10.05
N ALA A 53 -6.60 3.53 -11.01
CA ALA A 53 -8.02 3.26 -11.18
C ALA A 53 -8.36 1.78 -11.41
N VAL A 54 -7.40 0.97 -11.88
CA VAL A 54 -7.62 -0.45 -12.21
C VAL A 54 -6.92 -1.41 -11.26
N LEU A 55 -6.10 -0.92 -10.31
CA LEU A 55 -5.31 -1.77 -9.41
C LEU A 55 -6.18 -2.72 -8.57
N ASN A 56 -7.31 -2.24 -8.06
CA ASN A 56 -8.23 -3.05 -7.27
C ASN A 56 -8.77 -4.25 -8.08
N HIS A 57 -9.16 -4.02 -9.34
CA HIS A 57 -9.64 -5.09 -10.21
C HIS A 57 -8.50 -6.02 -10.66
N ALA A 58 -7.30 -5.49 -10.89
CA ALA A 58 -6.14 -6.30 -11.22
C ALA A 58 -5.75 -7.25 -10.07
N GLU A 59 -5.80 -6.78 -8.82
CA GLU A 59 -5.52 -7.61 -7.64
C GLU A 59 -6.50 -8.79 -7.50
N MET A 60 -7.76 -8.58 -7.85
CA MET A 60 -8.76 -9.63 -7.89
C MET A 60 -8.42 -10.73 -8.90
N LYS A 61 -8.00 -10.31 -10.10
CA LYS A 61 -7.68 -11.21 -11.21
C LYS A 61 -6.30 -11.84 -11.11
N HIS A 62 -5.40 -11.28 -10.30
CA HIS A 62 -4.03 -11.78 -10.10
C HIS A 62 -3.95 -13.27 -9.76
N PHE A 63 -4.92 -13.82 -9.01
CA PHE A 63 -4.91 -15.23 -8.62
C PHE A 63 -5.39 -16.17 -9.73
N THR A 64 -6.03 -15.63 -10.76
CA THR A 64 -6.70 -16.40 -11.82
C THR A 64 -6.06 -16.21 -13.19
N ASP A 65 -5.41 -15.07 -13.42
CA ASP A 65 -4.86 -14.67 -14.72
C ASP A 65 -3.35 -14.36 -14.60
N PRO A 66 -2.47 -15.25 -15.10
CA PRO A 66 -1.03 -15.04 -15.09
C PRO A 66 -0.58 -13.77 -15.84
N ALA A 67 -1.31 -13.33 -16.88
CA ALA A 67 -0.97 -12.12 -17.62
C ALA A 67 -1.23 -10.86 -16.78
N VAL A 68 -2.29 -10.87 -15.98
CA VAL A 68 -2.56 -9.79 -15.00
C VAL A 68 -1.52 -9.79 -13.88
N GLN A 69 -1.06 -10.97 -13.44
CA GLN A 69 0.03 -11.07 -12.47
C GLN A 69 1.33 -10.47 -13.01
N GLU A 70 1.72 -10.80 -14.25
CA GLU A 70 2.90 -10.24 -14.89
C GLU A 70 2.77 -8.72 -15.06
N TRP A 71 1.62 -8.24 -15.54
CA TRP A 71 1.35 -6.81 -15.64
C TRP A 71 1.48 -6.07 -14.30
N LEU A 72 0.96 -6.63 -13.20
CA LEU A 72 1.12 -6.06 -11.85
C LEU A 72 2.58 -6.01 -11.40
N LEU A 73 3.40 -6.99 -11.78
CA LEU A 73 4.83 -6.97 -11.49
C LEU A 73 5.53 -5.82 -12.23
N HIS A 74 5.16 -5.57 -13.49
CA HIS A 74 5.67 -4.43 -14.25
C HIS A 74 5.19 -3.09 -13.69
N VAL A 75 3.93 -2.99 -13.26
CA VAL A 75 3.43 -1.80 -12.56
C VAL A 75 4.26 -1.53 -11.31
N LYS A 76 4.48 -2.55 -10.47
CA LYS A 76 5.29 -2.43 -9.26
C LYS A 76 6.69 -1.89 -9.55
N GLY A 77 7.39 -2.48 -10.52
CA GLY A 77 8.71 -1.98 -10.91
C GLY A 77 8.68 -0.54 -11.41
N THR A 78 7.68 -0.18 -12.22
CA THR A 78 7.52 1.17 -12.76
C THR A 78 7.22 2.20 -11.67
N LEU A 79 6.45 1.84 -10.64
CA LEU A 79 6.18 2.73 -9.51
C LEU A 79 7.43 2.95 -8.64
N TYR A 80 8.26 1.92 -8.42
CA TYR A 80 9.53 2.10 -7.70
C TYR A 80 10.50 2.99 -8.47
N ASP A 81 10.65 2.77 -9.78
CA ASP A 81 11.42 3.66 -10.65
C ASP A 81 10.92 5.12 -10.55
N ALA A 82 9.60 5.32 -10.41
CA ALA A 82 8.98 6.63 -10.25
C ALA A 82 9.27 7.25 -8.88
N GLU A 83 9.20 6.45 -7.82
CA GLU A 83 9.47 6.89 -6.45
C GLU A 83 10.92 7.36 -6.34
N ASP A 84 11.86 6.54 -6.83
CA ASP A 84 13.29 6.87 -6.87
C ASP A 84 13.54 8.18 -7.63
N LEU A 85 12.91 8.35 -8.80
CA LEU A 85 13.06 9.58 -9.60
C LEU A 85 12.49 10.81 -8.88
N LEU A 86 11.31 10.71 -8.28
CA LEU A 86 10.70 11.86 -7.58
C LEU A 86 11.42 12.19 -6.26
N ASP A 87 11.92 11.19 -5.54
CA ASP A 87 12.72 11.40 -4.33
C ASP A 87 14.09 12.02 -4.65
N GLU A 88 14.70 11.65 -5.77
CA GLU A 88 15.92 12.31 -6.27
C GLU A 88 15.66 13.79 -6.57
N ILE A 89 14.57 14.10 -7.29
CA ILE A 89 14.15 15.48 -7.57
C ILE A 89 13.87 16.25 -6.28
N ALA A 90 13.15 15.64 -5.33
CA ALA A 90 12.81 16.28 -4.06
C ALA A 90 14.08 16.56 -3.22
N THR A 91 15.01 15.62 -3.18
CA THR A 91 16.29 15.75 -2.47
C THR A 91 17.11 16.89 -3.08
N GLU A 92 17.18 16.95 -4.41
CA GLU A 92 17.91 17.99 -5.11
C GLU A 92 17.26 19.38 -4.94
N ALA A 93 15.93 19.44 -4.96
CA ALA A 93 15.19 20.67 -4.67
C ALA A 93 15.51 21.22 -3.27
N LEU A 94 15.58 20.33 -2.26
CA LEU A 94 15.96 20.70 -0.90
C LEU A 94 17.41 21.16 -0.82
N ARG A 95 18.34 20.44 -1.47
CA ARG A 95 19.76 20.84 -1.54
C ARG A 95 19.92 22.26 -2.09
N CYS A 96 19.30 22.55 -3.23
CA CYS A 96 19.35 23.88 -3.85
C CYS A 96 18.77 24.97 -2.93
N LYS A 97 17.67 24.68 -2.23
CA LYS A 97 17.08 25.60 -1.26
C LYS A 97 18.05 25.91 -0.11
N MET A 98 18.68 24.88 0.47
CA MET A 98 19.66 25.06 1.56
C MET A 98 20.87 25.88 1.12
N GLU A 99 21.39 25.65 -0.09
CA GLU A 99 22.52 26.41 -0.64
C GLU A 99 22.18 27.90 -0.86
N ALA A 100 20.97 28.23 -1.32
CA ALA A 100 20.58 29.63 -1.45
C ALA A 100 20.28 30.32 -0.12
N ASP A 101 19.74 29.59 0.86
CA ASP A 101 19.48 30.11 2.19
C ASP A 101 20.81 30.47 2.90
N ASP A 102 21.86 29.65 2.75
CA ASP A 102 23.21 29.89 3.32
C ASP A 102 23.89 31.14 2.71
N HIS A 103 23.57 31.47 1.46
CA HIS A 103 24.06 32.68 0.77
C HIS A 103 23.24 33.95 1.05
N SER A 104 22.14 33.88 1.81
CA SER A 104 21.15 34.97 1.96
C SER A 104 21.20 35.77 3.26
N GLN A 105 22.34 35.78 3.99
CA GLN A 105 22.51 36.54 5.25
C GLN A 105 22.38 38.10 5.13
N THR A 106 21.89 38.67 4.03
CA THR A 106 21.78 40.15 3.89
C THR A 106 20.45 40.63 3.29
N GLY A 107 19.44 40.84 4.13
CA GLY A 107 18.40 41.86 3.90
C GLY A 107 17.05 41.41 3.33
N SER A 108 15.99 42.00 3.91
CA SER A 108 14.57 41.62 3.84
C SER A 108 13.86 41.69 2.47
N ASP A 109 14.52 42.06 1.37
CA ASP A 109 13.91 42.13 0.03
C ASP A 109 14.32 40.95 -0.89
N GLN A 110 15.05 39.97 -0.33
CA GLN A 110 15.80 38.96 -1.09
C GLN A 110 15.05 37.64 -1.34
N VAL A 111 13.82 37.43 -0.83
CA VAL A 111 13.13 36.13 -0.92
C VAL A 111 12.82 35.72 -2.37
N TRP A 112 12.39 36.66 -3.21
CA TRP A 112 12.11 36.37 -4.64
C TRP A 112 13.40 36.17 -5.45
N ASN A 113 14.45 36.94 -5.15
CA ASN A 113 15.75 36.76 -5.80
C ASN A 113 16.38 35.42 -5.40
N SER A 114 16.29 35.02 -4.12
CA SER A 114 16.73 33.72 -3.63
C SER A 114 15.98 32.60 -4.36
N ILE A 115 14.64 32.69 -4.49
CA ILE A 115 13.86 31.71 -5.27
C ILE A 115 14.34 31.60 -6.70
N SER A 116 14.57 32.72 -7.37
CA SER A 116 15.07 32.70 -8.73
C SER A 116 16.51 32.17 -8.87
N THR A 117 17.29 32.17 -7.78
CA THR A 117 18.72 31.79 -7.79
C THR A 117 18.90 30.31 -7.51
N TRP A 118 18.20 29.72 -6.52
CA TRP A 118 18.31 28.26 -6.27
C TRP A 118 17.74 27.42 -7.40
N VAL A 119 16.67 27.89 -8.06
CA VAL A 119 16.06 27.15 -9.16
C VAL A 119 16.83 27.33 -10.49
N LYS A 120 17.80 28.26 -10.56
CA LYS A 120 18.64 28.51 -11.75
C LYS A 120 20.08 28.01 -11.62
N ALA A 121 20.41 27.27 -10.55
CA ALA A 121 21.77 26.78 -10.34
C ALA A 121 22.25 25.97 -11.58
N PRO A 122 23.52 26.11 -12.01
CA PRO A 122 23.95 25.68 -13.33
C PRO A 122 24.20 24.17 -13.37
N PHE A 123 23.16 23.39 -13.71
CA PHE A 123 23.30 21.98 -14.05
C PHE A 123 22.47 21.62 -15.29
N ALA A 124 22.82 22.20 -16.44
CA ALA A 124 22.19 21.88 -17.73
C ALA A 124 22.26 20.38 -18.07
N ASN A 125 23.31 19.68 -17.62
CA ASN A 125 23.46 18.23 -17.78
C ASN A 125 22.47 17.42 -16.93
N TYR A 126 22.08 17.94 -15.76
CA TYR A 126 21.12 17.29 -14.88
C TYR A 126 19.68 17.48 -15.38
N GLN A 127 19.36 18.68 -15.87
CA GLN A 127 18.05 18.99 -16.45
C GLN A 127 17.68 18.06 -17.62
N SER A 128 18.57 17.92 -18.60
CA SER A 128 18.33 17.04 -19.75
C SER A 128 18.20 15.57 -19.35
N SER A 129 18.86 15.17 -18.26
CA SER A 129 18.80 13.81 -17.70
C SER A 129 17.48 13.54 -16.99
N ILE A 130 17.00 14.49 -16.18
CA ILE A 130 15.69 14.37 -15.51
C ILE A 130 14.55 14.42 -16.53
N GLU A 131 14.61 15.30 -17.53
CA GLU A 131 13.59 15.38 -18.58
C GLU A 131 13.47 14.06 -19.36
N SER A 132 14.59 13.46 -19.74
CA SER A 132 14.58 12.19 -20.47
C SER A 132 14.03 11.05 -19.61
N ARG A 133 14.40 10.98 -18.33
CA ARG A 133 13.89 9.98 -17.37
C ARG A 133 12.39 10.14 -17.10
N VAL A 134 11.89 11.37 -16.96
CA VAL A 134 10.44 11.63 -16.85
C VAL A 134 9.70 11.20 -18.12
N LYS A 135 10.27 11.46 -19.31
CA LYS A 135 9.68 10.99 -20.57
C LYS A 135 9.68 9.46 -20.68
N GLU A 136 10.77 8.81 -20.28
CA GLU A 136 10.86 7.36 -20.22
C GLU A 136 9.80 6.78 -19.28
N MET A 137 9.64 7.38 -18.10
CA MET A 137 8.62 7.01 -17.12
C MET A 137 7.20 7.10 -17.69
N ILE A 138 6.90 8.22 -18.36
CA ILE A 138 5.62 8.42 -19.04
C ILE A 138 5.42 7.34 -20.12
N GLY A 139 6.47 6.98 -20.87
CA GLY A 139 6.44 5.91 -21.87
C GLY A 139 6.10 4.55 -21.25
N LYS A 140 6.80 4.14 -20.19
CA LYS A 140 6.52 2.89 -19.47
C LYS A 140 5.07 2.84 -18.95
N LEU A 141 4.57 3.95 -18.38
CA LEU A 141 3.18 4.02 -17.91
C LEU A 141 2.16 4.07 -19.05
N GLU A 142 2.52 4.61 -20.22
CA GLU A 142 1.69 4.55 -21.43
C GLU A 142 1.55 3.10 -21.90
N ASP A 143 2.65 2.36 -22.01
CA ASP A 143 2.65 0.94 -22.39
C ASP A 143 1.80 0.10 -21.43
N LEU A 144 1.92 0.36 -20.12
CA LEU A 144 1.09 -0.27 -19.09
C LEU A 144 -0.39 0.09 -19.26
N ALA A 145 -0.70 1.34 -19.56
CA ALA A 145 -2.07 1.81 -19.76
C ALA A 145 -2.70 1.19 -21.02
N GLU A 146 -1.95 1.04 -22.12
CA GLU A 146 -2.42 0.38 -23.34
C GLU A 146 -2.72 -1.12 -23.14
N ALA A 147 -2.06 -1.76 -22.17
CA ALA A 147 -2.31 -3.15 -21.83
C ALA A 147 -3.62 -3.36 -21.02
N ILE A 148 -4.13 -2.32 -20.35
CA ILE A 148 -5.33 -2.41 -19.48
C ILE A 148 -6.53 -2.96 -20.24
N ASP A 149 -6.82 -2.39 -21.42
CA ASP A 149 -7.96 -2.81 -22.25
C ASP A 149 -7.80 -4.25 -22.76
N LYS A 150 -6.57 -4.64 -23.12
CA LYS A 150 -6.25 -5.99 -23.60
C LYS A 150 -6.40 -7.05 -22.51
N LEU A 151 -6.13 -6.68 -21.26
CA LEU A 151 -6.29 -7.53 -20.07
C LEU A 151 -7.74 -7.53 -19.54
N GLY A 152 -8.64 -6.74 -20.14
CA GLY A 152 -10.02 -6.61 -19.68
C GLY A 152 -10.10 -6.10 -18.23
N LEU A 153 -9.13 -5.27 -17.83
CA LEU A 153 -9.15 -4.55 -16.57
C LEU A 153 -10.14 -3.39 -16.68
N LYS A 154 -10.77 -3.03 -15.56
CA LYS A 154 -11.86 -2.05 -15.54
C LYS A 154 -11.68 -1.12 -14.35
N PRO A 155 -11.91 0.19 -14.54
CA PRO A 155 -11.90 1.14 -13.43
C PRO A 155 -13.00 0.85 -12.43
N GLY A 156 -12.70 1.03 -11.14
CA GLY A 156 -13.69 1.01 -10.06
C GLY A 156 -13.26 0.16 -8.87
N ASP A 157 -14.11 0.17 -7.83
CA ASP A 157 -14.05 -0.81 -6.76
C ASP A 157 -14.18 -2.18 -7.44
N GLY A 158 -13.06 -2.91 -7.57
CA GLY A 158 -13.06 -4.25 -8.14
C GLY A 158 -14.23 -5.04 -7.55
N GLU A 159 -14.90 -5.87 -8.36
CA GLU A 159 -16.08 -6.63 -7.91
C GLU A 159 -15.85 -7.09 -6.48
N LYS A 160 -16.61 -6.49 -5.53
CA LYS A 160 -16.40 -6.75 -4.10
C LYS A 160 -16.33 -8.26 -3.99
N LEU A 161 -15.18 -8.78 -3.55
CA LEU A 161 -15.07 -10.20 -3.23
C LEU A 161 -16.33 -10.54 -2.47
N PRO A 162 -17.09 -11.58 -2.89
CA PRO A 162 -18.23 -12.00 -2.11
C PRO A 162 -17.77 -12.05 -0.67
N PRO A 163 -18.48 -11.37 0.26
CA PRO A 163 -18.04 -11.22 1.63
C PRO A 163 -17.56 -12.58 2.10
N ARG A 164 -16.32 -12.65 2.61
CA ARG A 164 -15.74 -13.92 3.06
C ARG A 164 -16.83 -14.62 3.89
N SER A 165 -17.26 -15.80 3.43
CA SER A 165 -18.35 -16.50 4.10
C SER A 165 -18.05 -16.54 5.60
N PRO A 166 -18.98 -16.09 6.46
CA PRO A 166 -18.76 -16.09 7.88
C PRO A 166 -18.29 -17.46 8.34
N SER A 167 -17.28 -17.51 9.20
CA SER A 167 -16.88 -18.78 9.81
C SER A 167 -18.04 -19.30 10.65
N THR A 168 -18.40 -20.56 10.45
CA THR A 168 -19.51 -21.20 11.17
C THR A 168 -18.99 -21.82 12.47
N SER A 169 -19.89 -22.19 13.38
CA SER A 169 -19.54 -22.99 14.56
C SER A 169 -19.37 -24.49 14.26
N LEU A 170 -19.62 -24.92 13.01
CA LEU A 170 -19.53 -26.32 12.61
C LEU A 170 -18.06 -26.72 12.42
N VAL A 171 -17.65 -27.78 13.13
CA VAL A 171 -16.31 -28.36 13.02
C VAL A 171 -16.42 -29.88 13.05
N ASP A 172 -15.68 -30.53 12.16
CA ASP A 172 -15.46 -31.97 12.24
C ASP A 172 -14.27 -32.23 13.17
N GLU A 173 -14.56 -32.58 14.42
CA GLU A 173 -13.54 -32.83 15.44
C GLU A 173 -12.62 -33.99 15.08
N SER A 174 -13.07 -34.95 14.25
CA SER A 174 -12.28 -36.11 13.85
C SER A 174 -11.07 -35.75 13.00
N CYS A 175 -11.10 -34.59 12.36
CA CYS A 175 -10.02 -34.06 11.53
C CYS A 175 -9.05 -33.14 12.30
N VAL A 176 -9.22 -32.95 13.61
CA VAL A 176 -8.36 -32.06 14.41
C VAL A 176 -7.41 -32.86 15.28
N PHE A 177 -6.10 -32.62 15.10
CA PHE A 177 -5.04 -33.33 15.80
C PHE A 177 -4.11 -32.38 16.56
N GLY A 178 -3.52 -32.86 17.66
CA GLY A 178 -2.46 -32.13 18.39
C GLY A 178 -2.90 -30.85 19.11
N ARG A 179 -4.22 -30.64 19.28
CA ARG A 179 -4.78 -29.44 19.94
C ARG A 179 -5.39 -29.71 21.31
N ASN A 180 -5.32 -30.95 21.80
CA ASN A 180 -5.99 -31.39 23.03
C ASN A 180 -5.50 -30.62 24.26
N GLU A 181 -4.18 -30.44 24.40
CA GLU A 181 -3.59 -29.74 25.55
C GLU A 181 -4.08 -28.28 25.63
N ILE A 182 -3.99 -27.56 24.51
CA ILE A 182 -4.44 -26.16 24.41
C ILE A 182 -5.97 -26.08 24.64
N LYS A 183 -6.75 -27.02 24.09
CA LYS A 183 -8.20 -27.08 24.30
C LYS A 183 -8.53 -27.20 25.79
N GLU A 184 -7.89 -28.15 26.50
CA GLU A 184 -8.14 -28.36 27.93
C GLU A 184 -7.72 -27.15 28.78
N GLU A 185 -6.58 -26.53 28.49
CA GLU A 185 -6.14 -25.32 29.18
C GLU A 185 -7.14 -24.17 29.03
N MET A 186 -7.64 -23.96 27.80
CA MET A 186 -8.61 -22.92 27.52
C MET A 186 -9.98 -23.20 28.14
N ILE A 187 -10.43 -24.47 28.17
CA ILE A 187 -11.67 -24.85 28.87
C ILE A 187 -11.54 -24.57 30.37
N LYS A 188 -10.41 -24.96 30.98
CA LYS A 188 -10.16 -24.66 32.38
C LYS A 188 -10.22 -23.16 32.67
N ARG A 189 -9.67 -22.32 31.78
CA ARG A 189 -9.75 -20.86 31.91
C ARG A 189 -11.19 -20.34 31.74
N LEU A 190 -11.92 -20.81 30.73
CA LEU A 190 -13.31 -20.41 30.49
C LEU A 190 -14.26 -20.78 31.64
N LEU A 191 -14.01 -21.92 32.27
CA LEU A 191 -14.82 -22.42 33.39
C LEU A 191 -14.31 -21.94 34.77
N SER A 192 -13.15 -21.26 34.81
CA SER A 192 -12.62 -20.76 36.07
C SER A 192 -13.47 -19.60 36.59
N ASP A 193 -13.91 -19.70 37.83
CA ASP A 193 -14.56 -18.62 38.57
C ASP A 193 -13.53 -17.58 39.01
N ASN A 194 -12.88 -16.93 38.04
CA ASN A 194 -12.01 -15.80 38.32
C ASN A 194 -12.88 -14.58 38.60
N VAL A 195 -13.34 -14.47 39.86
CA VAL A 195 -13.96 -13.27 40.42
C VAL A 195 -12.89 -12.19 40.59
N SER A 196 -12.35 -11.71 39.47
CA SER A 196 -11.67 -10.42 39.45
C SER A 196 -12.72 -9.34 39.24
N THR A 197 -12.48 -8.16 39.80
CA THR A 197 -13.38 -7.00 39.83
C THR A 197 -13.85 -6.49 38.47
N ASN A 198 -13.38 -7.06 37.36
CA ASN A 198 -13.77 -6.74 35.99
C ASN A 198 -14.81 -7.73 35.46
N LYS A 199 -15.95 -7.21 35.01
CA LYS A 199 -17.14 -8.00 34.62
C LYS A 199 -16.99 -8.83 33.33
N ILE A 200 -15.83 -8.81 32.66
CA ILE A 200 -15.62 -9.44 31.34
C ILE A 200 -14.21 -10.03 31.26
N ASP A 201 -14.08 -11.32 30.94
CA ASP A 201 -12.81 -11.98 30.59
C ASP A 201 -12.66 -12.06 29.06
N VAL A 202 -11.46 -11.83 28.56
CA VAL A 202 -11.13 -11.81 27.13
C VAL A 202 -10.00 -12.79 26.84
N ILE A 203 -10.22 -13.65 25.86
CA ILE A 203 -9.24 -14.63 25.38
C ILE A 203 -8.89 -14.32 23.92
N SER A 204 -7.63 -14.00 23.68
CA SER A 204 -7.10 -13.68 22.35
C SER A 204 -6.34 -14.88 21.77
N ILE A 205 -6.65 -15.29 20.53
CA ILE A 205 -5.94 -16.35 19.80
C ILE A 205 -5.17 -15.71 18.66
N ILE A 206 -3.84 -15.72 18.76
CA ILE A 206 -2.94 -15.02 17.83
C ILE A 206 -2.07 -16.06 17.10
N GLY A 207 -1.78 -15.80 15.83
CA GLY A 207 -0.95 -16.66 14.99
C GLY A 207 -1.11 -16.38 13.50
N MET A 208 -0.28 -17.01 12.67
CA MET A 208 -0.30 -16.82 11.22
C MET A 208 -1.59 -17.34 10.56
N GLY A 209 -1.87 -16.90 9.32
CA GLY A 209 -2.95 -17.44 8.49
C GLY A 209 -2.81 -18.97 8.32
N GLY A 210 -3.94 -19.69 8.28
CA GLY A 210 -3.93 -21.15 8.13
C GLY A 210 -3.55 -21.94 9.39
N ALA A 211 -3.15 -21.29 10.49
CA ALA A 211 -2.75 -21.98 11.72
C ALA A 211 -3.91 -22.66 12.50
N GLY A 212 -5.15 -22.61 12.00
CA GLY A 212 -6.32 -23.19 12.69
C GLY A 212 -6.88 -22.33 13.83
N LYS A 213 -6.63 -21.01 13.82
CA LYS A 213 -7.12 -20.08 14.84
C LYS A 213 -8.63 -20.06 14.99
N THR A 214 -9.37 -20.26 13.89
CA THR A 214 -10.84 -20.34 13.88
C THR A 214 -11.34 -21.71 14.33
N THR A 215 -10.53 -22.77 14.12
CA THR A 215 -10.86 -24.15 14.50
C THR A 215 -10.90 -24.32 16.02
N LEU A 216 -9.97 -23.70 16.74
CA LEU A 216 -9.88 -23.85 18.19
C LEU A 216 -11.11 -23.28 18.93
N PRO A 217 -11.60 -22.06 18.65
CA PRO A 217 -12.88 -21.57 19.16
C PRO A 217 -14.08 -22.46 18.82
N GLN A 218 -14.13 -23.03 17.61
CA GLN A 218 -15.20 -23.94 17.23
C GLN A 218 -15.21 -25.21 18.10
N LEU A 219 -14.03 -25.75 18.43
CA LEU A 219 -13.90 -26.89 19.35
C LEU A 219 -14.29 -26.54 20.79
N LEU A 220 -13.92 -25.35 21.26
CA LEU A 220 -14.27 -24.89 22.62
C LEU A 220 -15.76 -24.63 22.74
N TYR A 221 -16.35 -23.95 21.76
CA TYR A 221 -17.78 -23.66 21.71
C TYR A 221 -18.63 -24.94 21.67
N ASN A 222 -18.13 -25.99 20.99
CA ASN A 222 -18.85 -27.24 20.88
C ASN A 222 -18.68 -28.22 22.06
N ASP A 223 -17.71 -27.97 22.94
CA ASP A 223 -17.45 -28.81 24.12
C ASP A 223 -18.64 -28.80 25.08
N GLY A 224 -19.06 -29.98 25.54
CA GLY A 224 -20.22 -30.14 26.42
C GLY A 224 -20.11 -29.31 27.71
N ARG A 225 -18.92 -29.26 28.31
CA ARG A 225 -18.68 -28.55 29.57
C ARG A 225 -18.86 -27.03 29.41
N VAL A 226 -18.46 -26.49 28.26
CA VAL A 226 -18.61 -25.07 27.93
C VAL A 226 -20.09 -24.77 27.63
N LYS A 227 -20.77 -25.62 26.86
CA LYS A 227 -22.21 -25.48 26.54
C LYS A 227 -23.14 -25.53 27.75
N GLU A 228 -22.73 -26.21 28.82
CA GLU A 228 -23.48 -26.26 30.09
C GLU A 228 -23.28 -25.01 30.94
N ARG A 229 -22.14 -24.33 30.79
CA ARG A 229 -21.78 -23.15 31.60
C ARG A 229 -22.36 -21.85 31.09
N PHE A 230 -22.56 -21.72 29.77
CA PHE A 230 -23.02 -20.48 29.13
C PHE A 230 -24.43 -20.63 28.53
N ASP A 231 -25.34 -19.74 28.93
CA ASP A 231 -26.75 -19.79 28.51
C ASP A 231 -26.96 -19.43 27.03
N LEU A 232 -26.20 -18.45 26.54
CA LEU A 232 -26.32 -17.96 25.16
C LEU A 232 -25.52 -18.83 24.19
N LYS A 233 -26.20 -19.23 23.11
CA LYS A 233 -25.66 -20.08 22.05
C LYS A 233 -25.89 -19.37 20.71
N ALA A 234 -24.82 -19.29 19.92
CA ALA A 234 -24.78 -18.88 18.52
C ALA A 234 -25.24 -19.99 17.56
#